data_AF-A0A0F8YKK2-F1
#
_entry.id   AF-A0A0F8YKK2-F1
#
_cell.length_a   1.000
_cell.length_b   1.000
_cell.length_c   1.000
_cell.angle_alpha   90.00
_cell.angle_beta   90.00
_cell.angle_gamma   90.00
#
_symmetry.space_group_name_H-M   'P 1'
#
loop_
_entity.id
_entity.type
_entity.pdbx_description
1 polymer ?
#
loop_
_entity_poly.entity_id
_entity_poly.type
_entity_poly.pdbx_seq_one_letter_code
_entity_poly.pdbx_strand_id
1 'polypeptide(L)'
;MSFSDIPVDVGPVYEGERVRKNQMYVELGGPKIEKHFELVRVVEEKDIEDGKVILIGPDIKDMEEGSRHPIGILVEVSGPELEEDLEAVFERRVHEFCNFVNGIMHLNQRYTNWLRISKNAVAKGFNSLEMLGTILIRLFKAELPIIKKAQVTIITDPAKINDPYDFALEIYEKRDERARTIHDEDV
;
A
#
# COMPACT_ATOMS: atom_id res chain seq x y z
N MET A 1 13.63 -8.65 12.21
CA MET A 1 13.62 -7.90 10.93
C MET A 1 14.29 -6.56 11.16
N SER A 2 15.21 -6.14 10.30
CA SER A 2 15.89 -4.85 10.42
C SER A 2 15.39 -3.88 9.36
N PHE A 3 15.16 -2.63 9.74
CA PHE A 3 14.90 -1.50 8.84
C PHE A 3 16.09 -0.52 8.85
N SER A 4 17.29 -0.99 9.21
CA SER A 4 18.51 -0.16 9.32
C SER A 4 18.95 0.49 8.01
N ASP A 5 18.48 -0.01 6.87
CA ASP A 5 18.69 0.52 5.53
C ASP A 5 17.61 1.55 5.10
N ILE A 6 16.58 1.76 5.93
CA ILE A 6 15.55 2.77 5.69
C ILE A 6 15.96 4.08 6.41
N PRO A 7 15.87 5.25 5.74
CA PRO A 7 16.32 6.53 6.30
C PRO A 7 15.43 7.09 7.42
N VAL A 8 14.30 6.45 7.68
CA VAL A 8 13.33 6.83 8.70
C VAL A 8 13.02 5.62 9.57
N ASP A 9 12.61 5.88 10.80
CA ASP A 9 12.21 4.83 11.72
C ASP A 9 10.93 4.15 11.22
N VAL A 10 10.82 2.84 11.47
CA VAL A 10 9.65 2.04 11.14
C VAL A 10 9.21 1.27 12.39
N GLY A 11 7.97 1.47 12.82
CA GLY A 11 7.36 0.72 13.92
C GLY A 11 5.98 1.24 14.36
N PRO A 12 5.26 0.45 15.17
CA PRO A 12 3.88 0.77 15.58
C PRO A 12 3.72 2.09 16.34
N VAL A 13 4.80 2.60 16.97
CA VAL A 13 4.79 3.87 17.70
C VAL A 13 4.41 5.07 16.82
N TYR A 14 4.61 4.98 15.50
CA TYR A 14 4.31 6.05 14.55
C TYR A 14 2.88 5.99 13.99
N GLU A 15 2.10 4.94 14.29
CA GLU A 15 0.80 4.69 13.64
C GLU A 15 -0.19 5.87 13.78
N GLY A 16 -0.15 6.57 14.92
CA GLY A 16 -1.01 7.72 15.20
C GLY A 16 -0.53 9.05 14.60
N GLU A 17 0.57 9.07 13.85
CA GLU A 17 1.14 10.30 13.27
C GLU A 17 0.17 10.95 12.27
N ARG A 18 0.12 12.28 12.28
CA ARG A 18 -0.71 13.07 11.37
C ARG A 18 0.16 14.06 10.60
N VAL A 19 0.18 13.94 9.27
CA VAL A 19 0.85 14.88 8.38
C VAL A 19 -0.13 15.97 7.94
N ARG A 20 -0.05 17.15 8.54
CA ARG A 20 -0.88 18.30 8.18
C ARG A 20 -0.40 18.94 6.87
N LYS A 21 -1.26 19.73 6.22
CA LYS A 21 -0.99 20.35 4.90
C LYS A 21 0.34 21.12 4.85
N ASN A 22 0.71 21.83 5.92
CA ASN A 22 1.95 22.60 5.99
C ASN A 22 3.21 21.73 6.18
N GLN A 23 3.05 20.50 6.70
CA GLN A 23 4.12 19.52 6.92
C GLN A 23 4.30 18.55 5.74
N MET A 24 3.32 18.49 4.85
CA MET A 24 3.27 17.59 3.72
C MET A 24 4.27 18.00 2.64
N TYR A 25 5.04 17.02 2.13
CA TYR A 25 5.81 17.13 0.90
C TYR A 25 4.98 16.73 -0.31
N VAL A 26 4.32 15.57 -0.26
CA VAL A 26 3.43 15.12 -1.35
C VAL A 26 2.16 14.49 -0.80
N GLU A 27 1.07 14.66 -1.54
CA GLU A 27 -0.22 13.98 -1.34
C GLU A 27 -0.42 12.93 -2.43
N LEU A 28 -0.79 11.72 -2.03
CA LEU A 28 -0.98 10.57 -2.90
C LEU A 28 -2.40 10.04 -2.70
N GLY A 29 -3.21 10.03 -3.77
CA GLY A 29 -4.63 9.71 -3.68
C GLY A 29 -5.46 10.78 -2.96
N GLY A 30 -6.47 10.34 -2.21
CA GLY A 30 -7.36 11.22 -1.45
C GLY A 30 -8.40 11.96 -2.31
N PRO A 31 -9.22 12.83 -1.70
CA PRO A 31 -10.48 13.31 -2.29
C PRO A 31 -10.33 14.22 -3.51
N LYS A 32 -9.10 14.57 -3.91
CA LYS A 32 -8.80 15.43 -5.06
C LYS A 32 -8.18 14.69 -6.22
N ILE A 33 -7.97 13.39 -6.06
CA ILE A 33 -7.49 12.48 -7.08
C ILE A 33 -8.65 11.54 -7.39
N GLU A 34 -9.06 11.48 -8.65
CA GLU A 34 -10.21 10.67 -9.06
C GLU A 34 -9.94 9.17 -8.93
N LYS A 35 -8.78 8.71 -9.43
CA LYS A 35 -8.39 7.30 -9.45
C LYS A 35 -7.19 7.05 -8.56
N HIS A 36 -7.40 6.23 -7.55
CA HIS A 36 -6.40 5.77 -6.59
C HIS A 36 -6.95 4.50 -5.92
N PHE A 37 -6.07 3.57 -5.53
CA PHE A 37 -6.49 2.34 -4.87
C PHE A 37 -5.37 1.69 -4.06
N GLU A 38 -5.74 0.74 -3.22
CA GLU A 38 -4.84 -0.25 -2.64
C GLU A 38 -5.52 -1.62 -2.66
N LEU A 39 -4.82 -2.63 -3.17
CA LEU A 39 -5.35 -3.97 -3.38
C LEU A 39 -4.33 -5.00 -2.93
N VAL A 40 -4.75 -5.98 -2.11
CA VAL A 40 -3.96 -7.20 -1.88
C VAL A 40 -4.51 -8.34 -2.73
N ARG A 41 -3.64 -9.13 -3.36
CA ARG A 41 -4.00 -10.36 -4.08
C ARG A 41 -3.17 -11.54 -3.62
N VAL A 42 -3.81 -12.68 -3.41
CA VAL A 42 -3.14 -13.98 -3.29
C VAL A 42 -2.90 -14.49 -4.70
N VAL A 43 -1.65 -14.89 -4.98
CA VAL A 43 -1.23 -15.37 -6.30
C VAL A 43 -0.45 -16.67 -6.18
N GLU A 44 -0.44 -17.44 -7.27
CA GLU A 44 0.33 -18.67 -7.37
C GLU A 44 1.84 -18.42 -7.25
N GLU A 45 2.56 -19.36 -6.65
CA GLU A 45 3.99 -19.19 -6.35
C GLU A 45 4.84 -18.90 -7.61
N LYS A 46 4.43 -19.45 -8.76
CA LYS A 46 5.11 -19.30 -10.06
C LYS A 46 4.92 -17.91 -10.69
N ASP A 47 3.89 -17.18 -10.28
CA ASP A 47 3.46 -15.91 -10.89
C ASP A 47 3.99 -14.70 -10.09
N ILE A 48 4.79 -14.93 -9.05
CA ILE A 48 5.34 -13.92 -8.14
C ILE A 48 6.85 -14.04 -7.95
N GLU A 49 7.53 -12.90 -7.88
CA GLU A 49 8.95 -12.79 -7.56
C GLU A 49 9.12 -12.21 -6.14
N ASP A 50 9.64 -13.02 -5.20
CA ASP A 50 9.77 -12.60 -3.80
C ASP A 50 10.71 -11.40 -3.64
N GLY A 51 10.24 -10.38 -2.92
CA GLY A 51 11.01 -9.17 -2.63
C GLY A 51 10.99 -8.13 -3.74
N LYS A 52 10.29 -8.38 -4.86
CA LYS A 52 10.24 -7.44 -5.97
C LYS A 52 9.39 -6.23 -5.65
N VAL A 53 9.92 -5.06 -5.97
CA VAL A 53 9.19 -3.79 -5.97
C VAL A 53 9.21 -3.22 -7.38
N ILE A 54 8.05 -2.79 -7.87
CA ILE A 54 7.90 -2.16 -9.18
C ILE A 54 7.29 -0.78 -8.98
N LEU A 55 7.93 0.26 -9.51
CA LEU A 55 7.36 1.60 -9.57
C LEU A 55 7.00 1.96 -11.01
N ILE A 56 5.72 2.30 -11.25
CA ILE A 56 5.20 2.74 -12.54
C ILE A 56 4.77 4.20 -12.44
N GLY A 57 5.66 5.10 -12.87
CA GLY A 57 5.42 6.55 -12.86
C GLY A 57 6.48 7.34 -12.12
N PRO A 58 6.23 8.63 -11.86
CA PRO A 58 7.17 9.48 -11.12
C PRO A 58 7.39 8.96 -9.70
N ASP A 59 8.62 9.09 -9.22
CA ASP A 59 8.98 8.78 -7.85
C ASP A 59 8.99 10.06 -6.98
N ILE A 60 9.13 9.94 -5.65
CA ILE A 60 9.11 11.09 -4.72
C ILE A 60 10.16 12.13 -5.10
N LYS A 61 11.36 11.70 -5.49
CA LYS A 61 12.46 12.58 -5.94
C LYS A 61 12.12 13.41 -7.18
N ASP A 62 11.14 12.97 -7.97
CA ASP A 62 10.70 13.63 -9.20
C ASP A 62 9.43 14.48 -8.98
N MET A 63 8.88 14.47 -7.76
CA MET A 63 7.67 15.21 -7.38
C MET A 63 8.01 16.55 -6.73
N GLU A 64 7.24 17.58 -7.08
CA GLU A 64 7.39 18.90 -6.45
C GLU A 64 6.77 18.93 -5.04
N GLU A 65 7.36 19.73 -4.14
CA GLU A 65 6.79 19.96 -2.83
C GLU A 65 5.37 20.58 -2.93
N GLY A 66 4.42 19.99 -2.21
CA GLY A 66 3.01 20.37 -2.21
C GLY A 66 2.18 19.78 -3.34
N SER A 67 2.79 19.01 -4.26
CA SER A 67 2.10 18.38 -5.38
C SER A 67 1.17 17.25 -4.94
N ARG A 68 0.30 16.84 -5.87
CA ARG A 68 -0.63 15.72 -5.69
C ARG A 68 -0.51 14.75 -6.85
N HIS A 69 -0.51 13.46 -6.56
CA HIS A 69 -0.39 12.41 -7.57
C HIS A 69 -1.37 11.27 -7.29
N PRO A 70 -1.77 10.51 -8.32
CA PRO A 70 -2.48 9.26 -8.10
C PRO A 70 -1.57 8.23 -7.40
N ILE A 71 -2.21 7.25 -6.77
CA ILE A 71 -1.50 6.13 -6.14
C ILE A 71 -2.31 4.85 -6.29
N GLY A 72 -1.70 3.84 -6.88
CA GLY A 72 -2.15 2.45 -6.84
C GLY A 72 -1.14 1.63 -6.07
N ILE A 73 -1.54 0.97 -4.99
CA ILE A 73 -0.70 0.03 -4.24
C ILE A 73 -1.23 -1.37 -4.47
N LEU A 74 -0.58 -2.15 -5.32
CA LEU A 74 -0.90 -3.56 -5.52
C LEU A 74 0.11 -4.40 -4.75
N VAL A 75 -0.35 -5.14 -3.76
CA VAL A 75 0.45 -6.09 -2.99
C VAL A 75 0.06 -7.50 -3.39
N GLU A 76 1.00 -8.25 -3.94
CA GLU A 76 0.81 -9.65 -4.30
C GLU A 76 1.52 -10.51 -3.26
N VAL A 77 0.83 -11.54 -2.75
CA VAL A 77 1.33 -12.42 -1.70
C VAL A 77 1.14 -13.88 -2.10
N SER A 78 2.05 -14.74 -1.68
CA SER A 78 1.97 -16.19 -1.94
C SER A 78 2.47 -16.99 -0.76
N GLY A 79 1.83 -18.13 -0.51
CA GLY A 79 2.15 -19.08 0.53
C GLY A 79 1.21 -20.28 0.48
N PRO A 80 1.64 -21.45 0.96
CA PRO A 80 0.88 -22.71 0.83
C PRO A 80 -0.44 -22.72 1.61
N GLU A 81 -0.57 -21.85 2.60
CA GLU A 81 -1.74 -21.72 3.48
C GLU A 81 -2.57 -20.46 3.16
N LEU A 82 -2.25 -19.73 2.07
CA LEU A 82 -2.99 -18.53 1.70
C LEU A 82 -4.21 -18.88 0.86
N GLU A 83 -5.35 -18.30 1.25
CA GLU A 83 -6.61 -18.40 0.54
C GLU A 83 -7.05 -17.00 0.06
N GLU A 84 -7.69 -16.91 -1.11
CA GLU A 84 -8.18 -15.64 -1.67
C GLU A 84 -9.15 -14.90 -0.72
N ASP A 85 -9.87 -15.65 0.12
CA ASP A 85 -10.81 -15.14 1.12
C ASP A 85 -10.15 -14.20 2.14
N LEU A 86 -8.86 -14.42 2.41
CA LEU A 86 -8.09 -13.65 3.38
C LEU A 86 -7.54 -12.35 2.79
N GLU A 87 -7.66 -12.14 1.47
CA GLU A 87 -7.13 -10.93 0.81
C GLU A 87 -7.66 -9.64 1.45
N ALA A 88 -8.95 -9.58 1.80
CA ALA A 88 -9.54 -8.40 2.44
C ALA A 88 -9.00 -8.14 3.85
N VAL A 89 -8.63 -9.20 4.58
CA VAL A 89 -8.02 -9.11 5.91
C VAL A 89 -6.60 -8.57 5.78
N PHE A 90 -5.84 -9.08 4.82
CA PHE A 90 -4.47 -8.64 4.54
C PHE A 90 -4.44 -7.20 4.01
N GLU A 91 -5.42 -6.82 3.18
CA GLU A 91 -5.53 -5.46 2.63
C GLU A 91 -5.64 -4.41 3.71
N ARG A 92 -6.33 -4.71 4.81
CA ARG A 92 -6.39 -3.79 5.96
C ARG A 92 -5.01 -3.49 6.56
N ARG A 93 -4.06 -4.41 6.45
CA ARG A 93 -2.69 -4.23 6.96
C ARG A 93 -1.90 -3.20 6.16
N VAL A 94 -2.25 -2.93 4.90
CA VAL A 94 -1.61 -1.84 4.12
C VAL A 94 -1.73 -0.52 4.87
N HIS A 95 -2.90 -0.26 5.47
CA HIS A 95 -3.12 0.94 6.27
C HIS A 95 -2.18 1.04 7.46
N GLU A 96 -2.10 0.00 8.27
CA GLU A 96 -1.25 -0.03 9.47
C GLU A 96 0.23 0.08 9.07
N PHE A 97 0.66 -0.71 8.08
CA PHE A 97 2.06 -0.78 7.67
C PHE A 97 2.55 0.51 7.03
N CYS A 98 1.71 1.23 6.28
CA CYS A 98 2.07 2.57 5.82
C CYS A 98 2.23 3.55 7.00
N ASN A 99 1.35 3.47 8.01
CA ASN A 99 1.40 4.34 9.19
C ASN A 99 2.51 3.95 10.18
N PHE A 100 3.13 2.77 10.06
CA PHE A 100 4.31 2.43 10.85
C PHE A 100 5.56 3.19 10.42
N VAL A 101 5.56 3.81 9.23
CA VAL A 101 6.73 4.54 8.71
C VAL A 101 6.69 5.98 9.22
N ASN A 102 7.70 6.39 9.98
CA ASN A 102 7.77 7.75 10.52
C ASN A 102 7.69 8.81 9.40
N GLY A 103 6.76 9.75 9.55
CA GLY A 103 6.54 10.82 8.58
C GLY A 103 5.67 10.44 7.38
N ILE A 104 5.05 9.26 7.37
CA ILE A 104 3.98 8.86 6.45
C ILE A 104 2.65 8.82 7.21
N MET A 105 1.58 9.28 6.57
CA MET A 105 0.22 9.13 7.07
C MET A 105 -0.64 8.51 5.99
N HIS A 106 -1.29 7.38 6.30
CA HIS A 106 -2.27 6.71 5.48
C HIS A 106 -3.67 6.78 6.11
N LEU A 107 -4.69 6.95 5.28
CA LEU A 107 -6.10 7.08 5.68
C LEU A 107 -6.99 6.28 4.74
N ASN A 108 -8.16 5.90 5.26
CA ASN A 108 -9.20 5.14 4.55
C ASN A 108 -8.69 3.78 4.05
N GLN A 109 -9.28 3.28 2.96
CA GLN A 109 -9.03 1.95 2.39
C GLN A 109 -9.45 1.86 0.93
N ARG A 110 -9.07 0.77 0.24
CA ARG A 110 -9.49 0.45 -1.14
C ARG A 110 -9.28 1.66 -2.08
N TYR A 111 -10.29 2.00 -2.88
CA TYR A 111 -10.29 3.12 -3.83
C TYR A 111 -10.54 4.50 -3.20
N THR A 112 -10.44 4.61 -1.87
CA THR A 112 -10.57 5.88 -1.14
C THR A 112 -9.30 6.21 -0.35
N ASN A 113 -8.22 5.45 -0.58
CA ASN A 113 -6.97 5.55 0.14
C ASN A 113 -6.34 6.94 0.03
N TRP A 114 -5.76 7.42 1.12
CA TRP A 114 -5.20 8.76 1.16
C TRP A 114 -3.89 8.76 1.93
N LEU A 115 -2.80 8.96 1.20
CA LEU A 115 -1.45 8.94 1.72
C LEU A 115 -0.84 10.35 1.68
N ARG A 116 -0.08 10.71 2.72
CA ARG A 116 0.79 11.87 2.75
C ARG A 116 2.16 11.49 3.23
N ILE A 117 3.18 12.07 2.60
CA ILE A 117 4.57 11.97 3.02
C ILE A 117 5.02 13.35 3.50
N SER A 118 5.65 13.41 4.67
CA SER A 118 6.09 14.66 5.28
C SER A 118 7.40 15.18 4.69
N LYS A 119 7.61 16.50 4.74
CA LYS A 119 8.88 17.15 4.39
C LYS A 119 10.05 16.62 5.22
N ASN A 120 9.78 16.27 6.49
CA ASN A 120 10.79 15.72 7.38
C ASN A 120 11.27 14.32 6.94
N ALA A 121 10.36 13.45 6.49
CA ALA A 121 10.72 12.14 5.96
C ALA A 121 11.60 12.27 4.71
N VAL A 122 11.21 13.14 3.77
CA VAL A 122 12.00 13.42 2.56
C VAL A 122 13.37 14.00 2.90
N ALA A 123 13.43 14.95 3.85
CA ALA A 123 14.69 15.54 4.31
C ALA A 123 15.63 14.53 4.99
N LYS A 124 15.09 13.49 5.64
CA LYS A 124 15.87 12.37 6.19
C LYS A 124 16.38 11.40 5.12
N GLY A 125 15.85 11.47 3.90
CA GLY A 125 16.26 10.64 2.76
C GLY A 125 15.17 9.70 2.25
N PHE A 126 13.94 9.76 2.77
CA PHE A 126 12.82 8.97 2.24
C PHE A 126 12.32 9.59 0.93
N ASN A 127 13.06 9.33 -0.15
CA ASN A 127 12.91 9.97 -1.45
C ASN A 127 12.50 8.99 -2.57
N SER A 128 12.10 7.77 -2.19
CA SER A 128 11.60 6.78 -3.14
C SER A 128 10.42 5.97 -2.59
N LEU A 129 9.37 5.79 -3.39
CA LEU A 129 8.27 4.86 -3.12
C LEU A 129 8.73 3.40 -3.14
N GLU A 130 9.85 3.08 -3.78
CA GLU A 130 10.42 1.73 -3.73
C GLU A 130 10.81 1.34 -2.29
N MET A 131 11.21 2.32 -1.47
CA MET A 131 11.45 2.11 -0.04
C MET A 131 10.14 1.73 0.68
N LEU A 132 9.02 2.39 0.35
CA LEU A 132 7.72 2.04 0.91
C LEU A 132 7.33 0.61 0.52
N GLY A 133 7.47 0.24 -0.76
CA GLY A 133 7.19 -1.13 -1.22
C GLY A 133 8.05 -2.17 -0.50
N THR A 134 9.34 -1.87 -0.32
CA THR A 134 10.26 -2.73 0.45
C THR A 134 9.82 -2.90 1.90
N ILE A 135 9.38 -1.81 2.55
CA ILE A 135 8.87 -1.85 3.93
C ILE A 135 7.59 -2.67 4.01
N LEU A 136 6.65 -2.48 3.07
CA LEU A 136 5.40 -3.25 3.01
C LEU A 136 5.69 -4.75 2.91
N ILE A 137 6.51 -5.18 1.95
CA ILE A 137 6.92 -6.60 1.80
C ILE A 137 7.47 -7.17 3.11
N ARG A 138 8.38 -6.42 3.73
CA ARG A 138 8.99 -6.81 5.00
C ARG A 138 7.94 -6.96 6.10
N LEU A 139 7.09 -5.95 6.31
CA LEU A 139 6.06 -5.99 7.35
C LEU A 139 5.02 -7.09 7.10
N PHE A 140 4.58 -7.29 5.86
CA PHE A 140 3.68 -8.41 5.51
C PHE A 140 4.28 -9.76 5.92
N LYS A 141 5.54 -10.03 5.56
CA LYS A 141 6.19 -11.31 5.90
C LYS A 141 6.48 -11.47 7.40
N ALA A 142 6.75 -10.37 8.12
CA ALA A 142 7.01 -10.42 9.55
C ALA A 142 5.75 -10.65 10.38
N GLU A 143 4.68 -9.92 10.07
CA GLU A 143 3.43 -9.92 10.82
C GLU A 143 2.49 -11.06 10.41
N LEU A 144 2.65 -11.58 9.20
CA LEU A 144 1.86 -12.69 8.66
C LEU A 144 2.80 -13.80 8.15
N PRO A 145 3.38 -14.64 9.03
CA PRO A 145 4.36 -15.66 8.65
C PRO A 145 3.88 -16.72 7.65
N ILE A 146 2.57 -16.81 7.42
CA ILE A 146 1.95 -17.62 6.37
C ILE A 146 2.31 -17.13 4.96
N ILE A 147 2.64 -15.84 4.81
CA ILE A 147 3.13 -15.25 3.56
C ILE A 147 4.60 -15.63 3.37
N LYS A 148 4.90 -16.41 2.32
CA LYS A 148 6.26 -16.85 1.99
C LYS A 148 6.92 -15.95 0.95
N LYS A 149 6.14 -15.47 -0.03
CA LYS A 149 6.58 -14.51 -1.05
C LYS A 149 5.68 -13.29 -1.03
N ALA A 150 6.29 -12.11 -1.23
CA ALA A 150 5.53 -10.88 -1.44
C ALA A 150 6.22 -10.00 -2.48
N GLN A 151 5.40 -9.33 -3.29
CA GLN A 151 5.78 -8.38 -4.33
C GLN A 151 4.87 -7.16 -4.20
N VAL A 152 5.38 -5.97 -4.49
CA VAL A 152 4.59 -4.74 -4.47
C VAL A 152 4.78 -3.99 -5.78
N THR A 153 3.67 -3.62 -6.41
CA THR A 153 3.64 -2.66 -7.52
C THR A 153 3.02 -1.36 -7.03
N ILE A 154 3.74 -0.25 -7.20
CA ILE A 154 3.30 1.10 -6.89
C ILE A 154 3.11 1.86 -8.21
N ILE A 155 1.95 2.48 -8.37
CA ILE A 155 1.56 3.16 -9.61
C ILE A 155 1.25 4.62 -9.30
N THR A 156 2.04 5.52 -9.87
CA THR A 156 1.87 6.98 -9.74
C THR A 156 1.67 7.66 -11.08
N ASP A 157 1.83 6.93 -12.19
CA ASP A 157 1.56 7.43 -13.54
C ASP A 157 0.04 7.59 -13.76
N PRO A 158 -0.47 8.81 -14.02
CA PRO A 158 -1.88 9.07 -14.25
C PRO A 158 -2.47 8.34 -15.47
N ALA A 159 -1.66 8.05 -16.49
CA ALA A 159 -2.10 7.31 -17.66
C ALA A 159 -2.15 5.80 -17.42
N LYS A 160 -1.27 5.27 -16.57
CA LYS A 160 -1.18 3.83 -16.30
C LYS A 160 -2.06 3.34 -15.16
N ILE A 161 -2.61 4.24 -14.33
CA ILE A 161 -3.44 3.82 -13.19
C ILE A 161 -4.85 3.37 -13.59
N ASN A 162 -5.33 3.70 -14.80
CA ASN A 162 -6.72 3.43 -15.21
C ASN A 162 -7.08 1.94 -15.16
N ASP A 163 -6.39 1.10 -15.93
CA ASP A 163 -6.73 -0.33 -16.01
C ASP A 163 -6.55 -1.05 -14.66
N PRO A 164 -5.46 -0.82 -13.89
CA PRO A 164 -5.31 -1.40 -12.55
C PRO A 164 -6.38 -0.94 -11.55
N TYR A 165 -6.82 0.33 -11.65
CA TYR A 165 -7.91 0.84 -10.82
C TYR A 165 -9.24 0.16 -11.15
N ASP A 166 -9.58 0.05 -12.43
CA ASP A 166 -10.82 -0.60 -12.88
C ASP A 166 -10.81 -2.08 -12.47
N PHE A 167 -9.67 -2.77 -12.62
CA PHE A 167 -9.47 -4.13 -12.10
C PHE A 167 -9.68 -4.22 -10.58
N ALA A 168 -9.14 -3.28 -9.82
CA ALA A 168 -9.33 -3.27 -8.37
C ALA A 168 -10.81 -3.10 -7.99
N LEU A 169 -11.56 -2.25 -8.70
CA LEU A 169 -13.01 -2.10 -8.50
C LEU A 169 -13.77 -3.41 -8.72
N GLU A 170 -13.46 -4.15 -9.78
CA GLU A 170 -14.09 -5.46 -10.04
C GLU A 170 -13.83 -6.45 -8.90
N ILE A 171 -12.62 -6.45 -8.33
CA ILE A 171 -12.30 -7.32 -7.20
C ILE A 171 -13.06 -6.90 -5.93
N TYR A 172 -13.16 -5.59 -5.66
CA TYR A 172 -13.94 -5.13 -4.51
C TYR A 172 -15.43 -5.49 -4.65
N GLU A 173 -16.00 -5.37 -5.85
CA GLU A 173 -17.38 -5.74 -6.11
C GLU A 173 -17.63 -7.22 -5.84
N LYS A 174 -16.76 -8.11 -6.35
CA LYS A 174 -16.83 -9.56 -6.08
C LYS A 174 -16.73 -9.88 -4.58
N ARG A 175 -15.83 -9.21 -3.86
CA ARG A 175 -15.68 -9.39 -2.40
C ARG A 175 -16.93 -8.92 -1.65
N ASP A 176 -17.51 -7.79 -2.06
CA ASP A 176 -18.71 -7.23 -1.45
C ASP A 176 -19.95 -8.09 -1.74
N GLU A 177 -20.08 -8.66 -2.94
CA GLU A 177 -21.11 -9.63 -3.29
C GLU A 177 -21.01 -10.89 -2.41
N ARG A 178 -19.80 -11.45 -2.28
CA ARG A 178 -19.57 -12.61 -1.44
C ARG A 178 -19.89 -12.35 0.03
N ALA A 179 -19.46 -11.21 0.57
CA ALA A 179 -19.73 -10.85 1.96
C ALA A 179 -21.24 -10.78 2.28
N ARG A 180 -22.09 -10.43 1.30
CA ARG A 180 -23.56 -10.42 1.48
C ARG A 180 -24.19 -11.81 1.54
N THR A 181 -23.48 -12.83 1.06
CA THR A 181 -23.97 -14.22 1.06
C THR A 181 -23.65 -14.99 2.33
N ILE A 182 -22.84 -14.42 3.24
CA ILE A 182 -22.52 -15.00 4.53
C ILE A 182 -23.59 -14.57 5.53
N HIS A 183 -24.39 -15.51 6.03
CA HIS A 183 -25.38 -15.26 7.08
C HIS A 183 -24.87 -15.72 8.45
N ASP A 184 -25.36 -15.09 9.53
CA ASP A 184 -24.99 -15.43 10.91
C ASP A 184 -25.26 -16.91 11.27
N GLU A 185 -26.13 -17.60 10.51
CA GLU A 185 -26.46 -19.02 10.70
C GLU A 185 -25.45 -19.99 10.08
N ASP A 186 -24.54 -19.50 9.21
CA ASP A 186 -23.55 -20.31 8.49
C ASP A 186 -22.16 -20.36 9.18
N VAL A 187 -22.03 -19.74 10.36
CA VAL A 187 -20.77 -19.58 11.12
C VAL A 187 -20.78 -20.36 12.44
#